data_AF-A0ABD0N5E9-F1
#
_entry.id   AF-A0ABD0N5E9-F1
#
_cell.length_a   1.000
_cell.length_b   1.000
_cell.length_c   1.000
_cell.angle_alpha   90.00
_cell.angle_beta   90.00
_cell.angle_gamma   90.00
#
_symmetry.space_group_name_H-M   'P 1'
#
loop_
_entity.id
_entity.type
_entity.pdbx_description
1 polymer ?
#
loop_
_entity_poly.entity_id
_entity_poly.type
_entity_poly.pdbx_seq_one_letter_code
_entity_poly.pdbx_strand_id
1 'polypeptide(L)' 'GHTTEIVRLMGSLSQSYNPRHYVIADTDKMSEEKIRTFEAEQEKSGSPAQ' A
#
# COMPACT_ATOMS: atom_id res chain seq x y z
N GLY A 1 -2.48 -5.23 -14.01
CA GLY A 1 -3.37 -4.06 -13.87
C GLY A 1 -2.64 -3.07 -13.02
N HIS A 2 -2.43 -1.85 -13.52
CA HIS A 2 -1.36 -0.96 -13.06
C HIS A 2 -1.33 -0.73 -11.54
N THR A 3 -2.46 -0.40 -10.91
CA THR A 3 -2.52 -0.19 -9.45
C THR A 3 -2.09 -1.44 -8.67
N THR A 4 -2.54 -2.63 -9.09
CA THR A 4 -2.21 -3.89 -8.41
C THR A 4 -0.72 -4.21 -8.52
N GLU A 5 -0.08 -3.90 -9.65
CA GLU A 5 1.35 -4.09 -9.83
C GLU A 5 2.16 -3.12 -8.96
N ILE A 6 1.72 -1.87 -8.85
CA ILE A 6 2.30 -0.87 -7.94
C ILE A 6 2.19 -1.34 -6.49
N VAL A 7 1.00 -1.75 -6.03
CA VAL A 7 0.80 -2.25 -4.66
C VAL A 7 1.69 -3.45 -4.35
N ARG A 8 1.81 -4.39 -5.30
CA ARG A 8 2.68 -5.55 -5.13
C ARG A 8 4.15 -5.17 -5.01
N LEU A 9 4.62 -4.20 -5.80
CA LEU A 9 5.97 -3.65 -5.67
C LEU A 9 6.16 -3.00 -4.30
N MET A 10 5.18 -2.21 -3.84
CA MET A 10 5.22 -1.54 -2.54
C MET A 10 5.28 -2.51 -1.36
N GLY A 11 4.72 -3.71 -1.49
CA GLY A 11 4.87 -4.80 -0.51
C GLY A 11 6.27 -5.37 -0.42
N SER A 12 7.08 -5.27 -1.48
CA SER A 12 8.48 -5.69 -1.48
C SER A 12 9.45 -4.64 -0.94
N LEU A 13 8.99 -3.39 -0.76
CA LEU A 13 9.78 -2.29 -0.22
C LEU A 13 9.81 -2.33 1.31
N SER A 14 10.97 -2.02 1.88
CA SER A 14 11.19 -1.93 3.34
C SER A 14 10.28 -0.89 4.02
N GLN A 15 10.07 -1.05 5.34
CA GLN A 15 9.40 -0.06 6.19
C GLN A 15 10.11 1.30 6.24
N SER A 16 11.37 1.39 5.78
CA SER A 16 12.10 2.66 5.63
C SER A 16 11.41 3.65 4.69
N TYR A 17 10.48 3.19 3.85
CA TYR A 17 9.68 4.01 2.95
C TYR A 17 8.34 4.46 3.55
N ASN A 18 8.20 4.44 4.88
CA ASN A 18 7.06 5.01 5.58
C ASN A 18 7.39 6.41 6.14
N PRO A 19 6.44 7.36 6.11
CA PRO A 19 5.05 7.23 5.65
C PRO A 19 4.91 7.28 4.12
N ARG A 20 3.90 6.57 3.58
CA ARG A 20 3.57 6.52 2.15
C ARG A 20 2.40 7.45 1.84
N HIS A 21 2.57 8.35 0.87
CA HIS A 21 1.51 9.27 0.44
C HIS A 21 0.93 8.82 -0.90
N TYR A 22 -0.36 8.51 -0.90
CA TYR A 22 -1.10 8.06 -2.08
C TYR A 22 -1.92 9.19 -2.67
N VAL A 23 -1.81 9.42 -3.97
CA VAL A 23 -2.67 10.33 -4.73
C VAL A 23 -3.55 9.47 -5.63
N ILE A 24 -4.84 9.46 -5.35
CA ILE A 24 -5.84 8.66 -6.05
C ILE A 24 -6.85 9.61 -6.66
N ALA A 25 -7.26 9.34 -7.90
CA ALA A 25 -8.32 10.12 -8.53
C ALA A 25 -9.68 9.82 -7.87
N ASP A 26 -10.53 10.82 -7.71
CA ASP A 26 -11.85 10.68 -7.07
C ASP A 26 -12.77 9.65 -7.75
N THR A 27 -12.50 9.32 -9.02
CA THR A 27 -13.24 8.31 -9.79
C THR A 27 -12.74 6.89 -9.55
N ASP A 28 -11.54 6.70 -8.98
CA ASP A 28 -10.89 5.40 -8.83
C ASP A 28 -11.05 4.83 -7.41
N LYS A 29 -12.30 4.51 -7.08
CA LYS A 29 -12.69 3.88 -5.81
C LYS A 29 -12.08 2.48 -5.61
N MET A 30 -11.87 1.76 -6.71
CA MET A 30 -11.29 0.41 -6.66
C MET A 30 -9.82 0.46 -6.22
N SER A 31 -9.05 1.42 -6.73
CA SER A 31 -7.67 1.61 -6.30
C SER A 31 -7.60 2.08 -4.84
N GLU A 32 -8.50 2.95 -4.40
CA GLU A 32 -8.59 3.39 -2.99
C GLU A 32 -8.77 2.21 -2.04
N GLU A 33 -9.73 1.32 -2.32
CA GLU A 33 -9.99 0.13 -1.50
C GLU A 33 -8.78 -0.81 -1.45
N LYS A 34 -8.08 -1.00 -2.57
CA LYS A 34 -6.87 -1.83 -2.63
C LYS A 34 -5.74 -1.26 -1.77
N ILE A 35 -5.49 0.05 -1.85
CA ILE A 35 -4.46 0.71 -1.04
C ILE A 35 -4.79 0.60 0.45
N ARG A 36 -6.04 0.88 0.83
CA ARG A 36 -6.45 0.77 2.24
C ARG A 36 -6.31 -0.64 2.78
N THR A 37 -6.68 -1.64 1.99
CA THR A 37 -6.53 -3.05 2.38
C THR A 37 -5.06 -3.40 2.57
N PHE A 38 -4.21 -3.00 1.62
CA PHE A 38 -2.76 -3.23 1.70
C PHE A 38 -2.11 -2.56 2.91
N GLU A 39 -2.43 -1.29 3.20
CA GLU A 39 -1.91 -0.59 4.38
C GLU A 39 -2.39 -1.25 5.68
N ALA A 40 -3.66 -1.68 5.75
CA ALA A 40 -4.18 -2.40 6.91
C ALA A 40 -3.50 -3.77 7.12
N GLU A 41 -3.11 -4.46 6.04
CA GLU A 41 -2.32 -5.70 6.10
C GLU A 41 -0.88 -5.42 6.54
N GLN A 42 -0.28 -4.34 6.06
CA GLN A 42 1.07 -3.89 6.43
C GLN A 42 1.16 -3.40 7.89
N GLU A 43 0.11 -2.76 8.40
CA GLU A 43 0.04 -2.36 9.82
C GLU A 43 -0.02 -3.60 10.72
N LYS A 44 -0.78 -4.63 10.32
CA LYS A 44 -0.83 -5.91 11.04
C LYS A 44 0.48 -6.70 10.97
N SER A 45 1.22 -6.62 9.86
CA SER A 45 2.53 -7.25 9.70
C SER A 45 3.68 -6.42 10.27
N GLY A 46 3.40 -5.18 10.69
CA GLY A 46 4.31 -4.21 11.29
C GLY A 46 4.80 -4.53 12.69
N SER A 47 4.89 -5.81 13.10
CA SER A 47 5.92 -6.16 14.08
C SER A 47 7.26 -5.78 13.44
N PRO A 48 8.12 -4.99 14.12
CA PRO A 48 9.37 -4.56 13.54
C PRO A 48 10.14 -5.83 13.15
N ALA A 49 10.39 -5.99 11.85
CA ALA A 49 11.35 -6.98 11.40
C ALA A 49 12.68 -6.57 12.05
N GLN A 50 13.06 -7.35 13.05
CA GLN A 50 14.27 -7.22 13.86
C GLN A 50 15.53 -7.29 13.00
#